data_AF-A0AAX3PDJ9-F1
#
_entry.id   AF-A0AAX3PDJ9-F1
#
_cell.length_a   1.000
_cell.length_b   1.000
_cell.length_c   1.000
_cell.angle_alpha   90.00
_cell.angle_beta   90.00
_cell.angle_gamma   90.00
#
_symmetry.space_group_name_H-M   'P 1'
#
loop_
_entity.id
_entity.type
_entity.pdbx_description
1 polymer ?
#
loop_
_entity_poly.entity_id
_entity_poly.type
_entity_poly.pdbx_seq_one_letter_code
_entity_poly.pdbx_strand_id
1 'polypeptide(L)'
;MKLKNYIYSLAICAVSAQTVYASSYFKPSDKTDFKRYSISIGWLYAKPLGDANNINNTTAIPAGSTYRVGDVSTQNILGAIDQSTTQGQQAHTVISTIQGLGISSLSADLSGTATLNQPSNWTSPNTGLEVENINTMGIMFNYYLNDNISLELKAGIPPKVKAKGIGQVYAPVIGQVNLPPTSTALIGTNSIPISQQLYITDLTQSKYAIDTRVWMPAIEAHYQFGVSGINKFRPYVGVGILYAYLENVKINSGIENDLILAGHRVQNILTGNAGDSLAGISSDAKPIIKVSTRNAFAPIFSVGFNYDFNSNWFAVASLSYSKMDIDAKIDVNNQNNNQNLISGKVKIDVDPLISYMGIGYRF
;
A
#
# COMPACT_ATOMS: atom_id res chain seq x y z
N MET A 1 21.17 -15.83 -17.03
CA MET A 1 22.52 -16.22 -16.57
C MET A 1 23.34 -14.95 -16.36
N LYS A 2 23.94 -14.79 -15.18
CA LYS A 2 24.74 -13.64 -14.67
C LYS A 2 23.99 -12.37 -14.24
N LEU A 3 23.49 -12.35 -12.99
CA LEU A 3 23.91 -11.41 -11.93
C LEU A 3 23.09 -11.70 -10.64
N LYS A 4 23.27 -12.90 -10.07
CA LYS A 4 22.78 -13.29 -8.75
C LYS A 4 23.94 -14.04 -8.11
N ASN A 5 24.31 -13.64 -6.89
CA ASN A 5 25.39 -14.14 -6.02
C ASN A 5 26.51 -13.11 -5.87
N TYR A 6 26.38 -12.16 -4.93
CA TYR A 6 27.47 -11.54 -4.14
C TYR A 6 26.93 -10.60 -3.03
N ILE A 7 25.93 -11.02 -2.24
CA ILE A 7 25.51 -10.25 -1.02
C ILE A 7 25.47 -11.14 0.25
N TYR A 8 25.96 -12.38 0.18
CA TYR A 8 26.03 -13.27 1.34
C TYR A 8 27.48 -13.68 1.62
N SER A 9 28.26 -12.76 2.18
CA SER A 9 29.48 -13.09 2.89
C SER A 9 29.88 -11.91 3.77
N LEU A 10 29.83 -12.14 5.09
CA LEU A 10 30.49 -11.42 6.18
C LEU A 10 31.16 -10.08 5.82
N ALA A 11 30.61 -8.99 6.35
CA ALA A 11 31.41 -7.81 6.75
C ALA A 11 31.08 -7.47 8.21
N ILE A 12 31.15 -8.49 9.07
CA ILE A 12 31.44 -8.33 10.50
C ILE A 12 32.91 -8.73 10.63
N CYS A 13 33.71 -7.86 11.25
CA CYS A 13 35.17 -7.83 11.33
C CYS A 13 35.88 -7.16 10.13
N ALA A 14 36.59 -6.08 10.47
CA ALA A 14 37.48 -5.29 9.61
C ALA A 14 36.83 -4.30 8.62
N VAL A 15 36.04 -3.35 9.12
CA VAL A 15 36.34 -1.96 8.72
C VAL A 15 37.62 -1.58 9.47
N SER A 16 38.73 -2.07 8.94
CA SER A 16 40.07 -1.61 9.28
C SER A 16 40.07 -0.09 9.17
N ALA A 17 40.58 0.56 10.20
CA ALA A 17 40.81 2.00 10.33
C ALA A 17 41.78 2.60 9.29
N GLN A 18 41.67 2.23 8.00
CA GLN A 18 42.65 2.57 6.96
C GLN A 18 42.07 3.27 5.72
N THR A 19 40.77 3.52 5.62
CA THR A 19 40.19 4.23 4.44
C THR A 19 39.72 5.66 4.69
N VAL A 20 40.02 6.27 5.85
CA VAL A 20 39.72 7.71 6.10
C VAL A 20 40.88 8.64 5.67
N TYR A 21 41.95 8.13 5.06
CA TYR A 21 43.01 8.94 4.47
C TYR A 21 42.71 9.36 3.02
N ALA A 22 41.65 10.14 2.77
CA ALA A 22 41.46 10.74 1.45
C ALA A 22 40.51 11.96 1.43
N SER A 23 40.75 12.97 2.26
CA SER A 23 40.36 14.35 1.94
C SER A 23 40.97 15.33 2.94
N SER A 24 41.64 16.36 2.44
CA SER A 24 42.25 17.44 3.22
C SER A 24 41.24 18.31 3.99
N TYR A 25 39.94 18.11 3.77
CA TYR A 25 38.86 18.73 4.55
C TYR A 25 38.52 17.95 5.84
N PHE A 26 39.08 16.76 6.05
CA PHE A 26 38.87 15.91 7.23
C PHE A 26 40.12 15.78 8.12
N LYS A 27 41.00 16.79 8.15
CA LYS A 27 42.14 16.77 9.07
C LYS A 27 41.67 16.76 10.54
N PRO A 28 42.18 15.84 11.39
CA PRO A 28 41.96 15.89 12.83
C PRO A 28 42.48 17.23 13.37
N SER A 29 41.70 17.96 14.18
CA SER A 29 42.23 19.14 14.87
C SER A 29 43.15 18.72 16.01
N ASP A 30 44.27 19.43 16.15
CA ASP A 30 45.37 19.22 17.12
C ASP A 30 45.02 19.48 18.61
N LYS A 31 43.80 19.13 19.05
CA LYS A 31 43.45 19.04 20.48
C LYS A 31 43.34 17.56 20.86
N THR A 32 44.30 17.14 21.67
CA THR A 32 44.50 15.80 22.23
C THR A 32 43.20 15.18 22.80
N ASP A 33 42.95 13.92 22.44
CA ASP A 33 41.92 12.97 22.96
C ASP A 33 40.42 13.12 22.57
N PHE A 34 40.03 14.05 21.69
CA PHE A 34 38.63 14.11 21.23
C PHE A 34 38.29 13.01 20.20
N LYS A 35 37.46 12.05 20.61
CA LYS A 35 36.99 10.94 19.77
C LYS A 35 35.85 11.39 18.85
N ARG A 36 36.11 11.39 17.55
CA ARG A 36 35.24 12.00 16.52
C ARG A 36 34.13 11.09 16.04
N TYR A 37 34.21 9.79 16.32
CA TYR A 37 33.28 8.82 15.77
C TYR A 37 32.74 7.90 16.84
N SER A 38 31.49 7.47 16.66
CA SER A 38 31.01 6.28 17.34
C SER A 38 30.14 5.43 16.43
N ILE A 39 30.11 4.15 16.73
CA ILE A 39 29.20 3.18 16.13
C ILE A 39 28.51 2.41 17.24
N SER A 40 27.21 2.20 17.12
CA SER A 40 26.45 1.32 17.99
C SER A 40 25.65 0.31 17.18
N ILE A 41 25.47 -0.87 17.78
CA ILE A 41 24.59 -1.91 17.27
C ILE A 41 23.61 -2.30 18.37
N GLY A 42 22.35 -2.49 17.98
CA GLY A 42 21.29 -2.65 18.96
C GLY A 42 19.99 -3.14 18.36
N TRP A 43 19.06 -3.43 19.26
CA TRP A 43 17.70 -3.79 18.92
C TRP A 43 16.91 -2.54 18.55
N LEU A 44 16.16 -2.61 17.46
CA LEU A 44 15.27 -1.57 16.98
C LEU A 44 13.85 -2.13 16.91
N TYR A 45 12.94 -1.49 17.65
CA TYR A 45 11.51 -1.78 17.61
C TYR A 45 10.77 -0.57 17.06
N ALA A 46 9.92 -0.77 16.05
CA ALA A 46 9.07 0.29 15.52
C ALA A 46 7.60 -0.11 15.65
N LYS A 47 6.83 0.76 16.30
CA LYS A 47 5.39 0.67 16.42
C LYS A 47 4.76 1.73 15.52
N PRO A 48 4.06 1.34 14.44
CA PRO A 48 3.23 2.26 13.67
C PRO A 48 2.10 2.81 14.54
N LEU A 49 1.80 4.10 14.42
CA LEU A 49 0.72 4.76 15.17
C LEU A 49 -0.41 5.27 14.28
N GLY A 50 -0.27 5.18 12.95
CA GLY A 50 -1.30 5.60 12.00
C GLY A 50 -2.44 4.62 11.87
N ASP A 51 -3.60 5.14 11.46
CA ASP A 51 -4.83 4.38 11.23
C ASP A 51 -5.01 4.03 9.74
N ALA A 52 -5.93 3.11 9.46
CA ALA A 52 -6.30 2.77 8.09
C ALA A 52 -7.03 3.93 7.38
N ASN A 53 -6.59 4.25 6.15
CA ASN A 53 -7.29 5.17 5.26
C ASN A 53 -8.07 4.45 4.17
N ASN A 54 -9.21 5.03 3.80
CA ASN A 54 -10.07 4.53 2.74
C ASN A 54 -9.34 4.40 1.40
N ILE A 55 -9.62 3.31 0.69
CA ILE A 55 -9.10 3.07 -0.66
C ILE A 55 -9.94 3.87 -1.67
N ASN A 56 -9.26 4.64 -2.52
CA ASN A 56 -9.87 5.33 -3.64
C ASN A 56 -9.66 4.53 -4.91
N ASN A 57 -10.75 4.15 -5.57
CA ASN A 57 -10.75 3.25 -6.70
C ASN A 57 -11.21 3.96 -7.97
N THR A 58 -10.67 3.53 -9.10
CA THR A 58 -11.07 3.97 -10.43
C THR A 58 -11.10 2.77 -11.36
N THR A 59 -11.91 2.83 -12.41
CA THR A 59 -11.90 1.82 -13.47
C THR A 59 -11.67 2.46 -14.84
N ALA A 60 -11.37 1.62 -15.83
CA ALA A 60 -11.30 1.99 -17.24
C ALA A 60 -12.66 2.36 -17.86
N ILE A 61 -13.76 2.20 -17.12
CA ILE A 61 -15.14 2.45 -17.57
C ILE A 61 -15.45 3.93 -17.35
N PRO A 62 -15.51 4.78 -18.39
CA PRO A 62 -15.83 6.19 -18.21
C PRO A 62 -17.29 6.36 -17.78
N ALA A 63 -17.57 7.34 -16.92
CA ALA A 63 -18.95 7.67 -16.57
C ALA A 63 -19.75 8.12 -17.81
N GLY A 64 -20.98 7.62 -17.94
CA GLY A 64 -21.88 7.90 -19.05
C GLY A 64 -21.61 7.10 -20.32
N SER A 65 -20.67 6.15 -20.30
CA SER A 65 -20.38 5.30 -21.45
C SER A 65 -21.38 4.16 -21.59
N THR A 66 -21.67 3.76 -22.83
CA THR A 66 -22.65 2.75 -23.18
C THR A 66 -21.98 1.52 -23.77
N TYR A 67 -22.31 0.34 -23.24
CA TYR A 67 -21.77 -0.95 -23.68
C TYR A 67 -22.90 -1.91 -24.04
N ARG A 68 -22.64 -2.87 -24.92
CA ARG A 68 -23.58 -3.95 -25.17
C ARG A 68 -23.67 -4.84 -23.92
N VAL A 69 -24.88 -5.28 -23.59
CA VAL A 69 -25.10 -6.22 -22.48
C VAL A 69 -24.68 -7.62 -22.91
N GLY A 70 -25.04 -8.04 -24.13
CA GLY A 70 -24.81 -9.42 -24.56
C GLY A 70 -25.80 -10.38 -23.91
N ASP A 71 -25.49 -11.66 -23.91
CA ASP A 71 -26.33 -12.65 -23.23
C ASP A 71 -26.25 -12.44 -21.71
N VAL A 72 -27.39 -12.55 -21.03
CA VAL A 72 -27.45 -12.28 -19.58
C VAL A 72 -28.52 -13.13 -18.91
N SER A 73 -28.22 -13.65 -17.72
CA SER A 73 -29.19 -14.44 -16.95
C SER A 73 -30.27 -13.54 -16.33
N THR A 74 -31.51 -14.02 -16.33
CA THR A 74 -32.63 -13.29 -15.71
C THR A 74 -32.41 -13.08 -14.22
N GLN A 75 -31.76 -14.03 -13.53
CA GLN A 75 -31.35 -13.90 -12.13
C GLN A 75 -30.38 -12.73 -11.89
N ASN A 76 -29.35 -12.60 -12.74
CA ASN A 76 -28.37 -11.52 -12.62
C ASN A 76 -29.00 -10.16 -12.92
N ILE A 77 -29.93 -10.12 -13.88
CA ILE A 77 -30.70 -8.89 -14.15
C ILE A 77 -31.49 -8.50 -12.91
N LEU A 78 -32.31 -9.42 -12.36
CA LEU A 78 -33.15 -9.13 -11.19
C LEU A 78 -32.34 -8.61 -10.00
N GLY A 79 -31.15 -9.17 -9.76
CA GLY A 79 -30.25 -8.71 -8.70
C GLY A 79 -29.61 -7.33 -8.94
N ALA A 80 -29.62 -6.83 -10.18
CA ALA A 80 -29.04 -5.55 -10.55
C ALA A 80 -30.06 -4.40 -10.68
N ILE A 81 -31.36 -4.72 -10.83
CA ILE A 81 -32.42 -3.71 -11.03
C ILE A 81 -32.57 -2.81 -9.79
N ASP A 82 -32.62 -1.51 -10.02
CA ASP A 82 -32.96 -0.52 -8.99
C ASP A 82 -34.47 -0.44 -8.76
N GLN A 83 -34.95 -1.18 -7.76
CA GLN A 83 -36.36 -1.22 -7.35
C GLN A 83 -36.82 0.03 -6.56
N SER A 84 -35.96 1.01 -6.33
CA SER A 84 -36.38 2.29 -5.72
C SER A 84 -37.21 3.16 -6.67
N THR A 85 -37.18 2.86 -7.97
CA THR A 85 -37.92 3.56 -9.02
C THR A 85 -39.13 2.77 -9.50
N THR A 86 -40.18 3.46 -9.96
CA THR A 86 -41.36 2.81 -10.55
C THR A 86 -41.01 1.98 -11.78
N GLN A 87 -40.10 2.49 -12.62
CA GLN A 87 -39.61 1.79 -13.81
C GLN A 87 -38.88 0.49 -13.45
N GLY A 88 -38.03 0.53 -12.42
CA GLY A 88 -37.34 -0.65 -11.92
C GLY A 88 -38.29 -1.69 -11.32
N GLN A 89 -39.30 -1.27 -10.57
CA GLN A 89 -40.32 -2.18 -10.03
C GLN A 89 -41.12 -2.88 -11.13
N GLN A 90 -41.51 -2.14 -12.18
CA GLN A 90 -42.19 -2.69 -13.36
C GLN A 90 -41.29 -3.71 -14.08
N ALA A 91 -40.06 -3.32 -14.39
CA ALA A 91 -39.10 -4.21 -15.06
C ALA A 91 -38.82 -5.47 -14.23
N HIS A 92 -38.63 -5.33 -12.92
CA HIS A 92 -38.41 -6.45 -12.01
C HIS A 92 -39.58 -7.42 -12.00
N THR A 93 -40.82 -6.91 -12.00
CA THR A 93 -42.04 -7.74 -12.04
C THR A 93 -42.18 -8.51 -13.36
N VAL A 94 -41.90 -7.86 -14.49
CA VAL A 94 -41.96 -8.54 -15.80
C VAL A 94 -40.85 -9.58 -15.91
N ILE A 95 -39.62 -9.24 -15.53
CA ILE A 95 -38.48 -10.16 -15.63
C ILE A 95 -38.62 -11.34 -14.66
N SER A 96 -39.19 -11.14 -13.47
CA SER A 96 -39.47 -12.25 -12.54
C SER A 96 -40.56 -13.18 -13.09
N THR A 97 -41.56 -12.64 -13.80
CA THR A 97 -42.57 -13.43 -14.51
C THR A 97 -41.91 -14.25 -15.64
N ILE A 98 -41.05 -13.62 -16.45
CA ILE A 98 -40.28 -14.30 -17.50
C ILE A 98 -39.44 -15.45 -16.92
N GLN A 99 -38.75 -15.21 -15.80
CA GLN A 99 -37.99 -16.24 -15.08
C GLN A 99 -38.89 -17.39 -14.59
N GLY A 100 -40.07 -17.06 -14.06
CA GLY A 100 -41.07 -18.05 -13.61
C GLY A 100 -41.64 -18.92 -14.73
N LEU A 101 -41.60 -18.44 -15.98
CA LEU A 101 -41.98 -19.22 -17.18
C LEU A 101 -40.85 -20.15 -17.67
N GLY A 102 -39.75 -20.26 -16.93
CA GLY A 102 -38.61 -21.12 -17.27
C GLY A 102 -37.56 -20.48 -18.17
N ILE A 103 -37.66 -19.17 -18.44
CA ILE A 103 -36.66 -18.44 -19.24
C ILE A 103 -35.54 -17.96 -18.31
N SER A 104 -34.41 -18.65 -18.34
CA SER A 104 -33.26 -18.38 -17.45
C SER A 104 -32.30 -17.30 -17.97
N SER A 105 -32.42 -16.90 -19.24
CA SER A 105 -31.52 -15.93 -19.87
C SER A 105 -32.19 -15.15 -20.99
N LEU A 106 -31.75 -13.91 -21.18
CA LEU A 106 -32.07 -13.07 -22.33
C LEU A 106 -30.87 -13.04 -23.27
N SER A 107 -31.13 -13.16 -24.57
CA SER A 107 -30.09 -13.02 -25.60
C SER A 107 -29.66 -11.56 -25.77
N ALA A 108 -28.52 -11.36 -26.42
CA ALA A 108 -28.00 -10.04 -26.80
C ALA A 108 -29.01 -9.17 -27.57
N ASP A 109 -29.91 -9.77 -28.34
CA ASP A 109 -30.93 -9.07 -29.12
C ASP A 109 -32.10 -8.56 -28.27
N LEU A 110 -32.25 -9.06 -27.03
CA LEU A 110 -33.30 -8.68 -26.09
C LEU A 110 -32.76 -7.80 -24.95
N SER A 111 -31.50 -8.00 -24.56
CA SER A 111 -30.87 -7.35 -23.41
C SER A 111 -30.40 -5.91 -23.67
N GLY A 112 -30.11 -5.56 -24.92
CA GLY A 112 -29.79 -4.19 -25.32
C GLY A 112 -28.41 -3.71 -24.87
N THR A 113 -28.37 -2.47 -24.38
CA THR A 113 -27.13 -1.77 -23.99
C THR A 113 -27.22 -1.23 -22.57
N ALA A 114 -26.11 -1.16 -21.84
CA ALA A 114 -26.03 -0.55 -20.51
C ALA A 114 -25.21 0.75 -20.57
N THR A 115 -25.82 1.86 -20.16
CA THR A 115 -25.14 3.12 -19.90
C THR A 115 -24.74 3.18 -18.43
N LEU A 116 -23.44 3.25 -18.14
CA LEU A 116 -22.89 3.17 -16.79
C LEU A 116 -22.40 4.55 -16.31
N ASN A 117 -22.93 5.03 -15.18
CA ASN A 117 -22.49 6.26 -14.52
C ASN A 117 -21.38 5.99 -13.48
N GLN A 118 -21.37 4.79 -12.92
CA GLN A 118 -20.35 4.25 -12.01
C GLN A 118 -20.00 2.81 -12.47
N PRO A 119 -18.80 2.27 -12.16
CA PRO A 119 -17.80 2.71 -11.18
C PRO A 119 -16.57 3.40 -11.79
N SER A 120 -16.71 4.61 -12.35
CA SER A 120 -15.56 5.32 -12.94
C SER A 120 -14.56 5.78 -11.88
N ASN A 121 -15.06 6.28 -10.73
CA ASN A 121 -14.29 6.69 -9.56
C ASN A 121 -15.16 6.63 -8.30
N TRP A 122 -14.67 5.96 -7.25
CA TRP A 122 -15.37 5.86 -5.97
C TRP A 122 -14.39 5.59 -4.82
N THR A 123 -14.81 5.94 -3.60
CA THR A 123 -14.09 5.61 -2.38
C THR A 123 -14.75 4.40 -1.71
N SER A 124 -13.94 3.43 -1.26
CA SER A 124 -14.42 2.32 -0.43
C SER A 124 -14.31 2.72 1.05
N PRO A 125 -15.42 3.07 1.71
CA PRO A 125 -15.39 3.51 3.11
C PRO A 125 -15.02 2.35 4.04
N ASN A 126 -14.38 2.68 5.17
CA ASN A 126 -13.97 1.73 6.20
C ASN A 126 -13.04 0.63 5.65
N THR A 127 -12.20 0.99 4.68
CA THR A 127 -11.17 0.11 4.13
C THR A 127 -9.80 0.68 4.41
N GLY A 128 -8.76 -0.14 4.25
CA GLY A 128 -7.39 0.35 4.28
C GLY A 128 -6.39 -0.71 4.71
N LEU A 129 -5.23 -0.25 5.16
CA LEU A 129 -4.10 -1.08 5.56
C LEU A 129 -3.52 -0.56 6.87
N GLU A 130 -3.30 -1.47 7.82
CA GLU A 130 -2.62 -1.18 9.08
C GLU A 130 -1.31 -1.94 9.14
N VAL A 131 -0.22 -1.22 9.42
CA VAL A 131 1.12 -1.80 9.46
C VAL A 131 1.36 -2.45 10.83
N GLU A 132 1.90 -3.66 10.83
CA GLU A 132 2.25 -4.36 12.07
C GLU A 132 3.54 -3.82 12.69
N ASN A 133 3.70 -4.09 13.99
CA ASN A 133 4.93 -3.78 14.71
C ASN A 133 6.14 -4.50 14.11
N ILE A 134 7.28 -3.81 14.12
CA ILE A 134 8.51 -4.23 13.48
C ILE A 134 9.58 -4.40 14.53
N ASN A 135 10.34 -5.49 14.43
CA ASN A 135 11.54 -5.74 15.23
C ASN A 135 12.70 -6.05 14.28
N THR A 136 13.82 -5.35 14.45
CA THR A 136 15.04 -5.58 13.67
C THR A 136 16.30 -5.18 14.44
N MET A 137 17.46 -5.42 13.83
CA MET A 137 18.73 -4.89 14.31
C MET A 137 19.04 -3.56 13.63
N GLY A 138 19.42 -2.57 14.43
CA GLY A 138 19.81 -1.23 14.00
C GLY A 138 21.29 -0.95 14.26
N ILE A 139 21.85 -0.08 13.44
CA ILE A 139 23.18 0.48 13.54
C ILE A 139 23.03 2.01 13.57
N MET A 140 23.66 2.66 14.53
CA MET A 140 23.79 4.12 14.55
C MET A 140 25.26 4.48 14.40
N PHE A 141 25.55 5.36 13.45
CA PHE A 141 26.88 5.92 13.24
C PHE A 141 26.82 7.41 13.55
N ASN A 142 27.66 7.88 14.48
CA ASN A 142 27.76 9.29 14.81
C ASN A 142 29.11 9.85 14.38
N TYR A 143 29.07 11.04 13.79
CA TYR A 143 30.22 11.92 13.61
C TYR A 143 30.09 13.14 14.51
N TYR A 144 30.95 13.26 15.52
CA TYR A 144 30.94 14.37 16.46
C TYR A 144 31.71 15.58 15.92
N LEU A 145 31.00 16.69 15.73
CA LEU A 145 31.60 17.98 15.41
C LEU A 145 32.32 18.58 16.62
N ASN A 146 31.74 18.38 17.81
CA ASN A 146 32.28 18.72 19.12
C ASN A 146 31.61 17.82 20.19
N ASP A 147 31.89 18.07 21.48
CA ASP A 147 31.34 17.27 22.59
C ASP A 147 29.81 17.22 22.64
N ASN A 148 29.14 18.24 22.09
CA ASN A 148 27.70 18.42 22.20
C ASN A 148 26.97 18.26 20.87
N ILE A 149 27.64 18.29 19.72
CA ILE A 149 26.98 18.25 18.42
C ILE A 149 27.52 17.09 17.60
N SER A 150 26.63 16.22 17.13
CA SER A 150 26.95 15.17 16.17
C SER A 150 25.97 15.12 15.00
N LEU A 151 26.44 14.55 13.90
CA LEU A 151 25.60 14.06 12.82
C LEU A 151 25.47 12.55 12.97
N GLU A 152 24.24 12.04 13.07
CA GLU A 152 23.94 10.63 13.20
C GLU A 152 23.31 10.08 11.92
N LEU A 153 23.80 8.92 11.48
CA LEU A 153 23.16 8.07 10.47
C LEU A 153 22.60 6.84 11.17
N LYS A 154 21.28 6.64 11.06
CA LYS A 154 20.58 5.44 11.50
C LYS A 154 20.30 4.56 10.30
N ALA A 155 20.73 3.32 10.36
CA ALA A 155 20.39 2.30 9.38
C ALA A 155 20.09 0.99 10.12
N GLY A 156 19.46 0.04 9.44
CA GLY A 156 19.18 -1.25 10.04
C GLY A 156 19.12 -2.35 9.00
N ILE A 157 19.07 -3.59 9.47
CA ILE A 157 18.73 -4.71 8.62
C ILE A 157 17.27 -4.49 8.17
N PRO A 158 16.98 -4.37 6.87
CA PRO A 158 15.63 -4.08 6.41
C PRO A 158 14.69 -5.19 6.84
N PRO A 159 13.68 -4.93 7.69
CA PRO A 159 12.79 -5.97 8.15
C PRO A 159 11.78 -6.35 7.06
N LYS A 160 11.22 -7.56 7.18
CA LYS A 160 9.95 -7.86 6.54
C LYS A 160 8.84 -7.20 7.34
N VAL A 161 7.97 -6.48 6.66
CA VAL A 161 6.85 -5.75 7.23
C VAL A 161 5.59 -6.32 6.63
N LYS A 162 4.60 -6.56 7.50
CA LYS A 162 3.30 -7.06 7.11
C LYS A 162 2.25 -6.02 7.42
N ALA A 163 1.24 -5.92 6.56
CA ALA A 163 0.09 -5.07 6.80
C ALA A 163 -1.19 -5.90 6.86
N LYS A 164 -2.02 -5.63 7.85
CA LYS A 164 -3.39 -6.14 7.95
C LYS A 164 -4.27 -5.34 6.99
N GLY A 165 -5.18 -6.03 6.33
CA GLY A 165 -6.24 -5.36 5.57
C GLY A 165 -7.42 -5.07 6.48
N ILE A 166 -8.08 -3.94 6.22
CA ILE A 166 -9.30 -3.53 6.93
C ILE A 166 -10.45 -3.45 5.94
N GLY A 167 -11.59 -4.03 6.30
CA GLY A 167 -12.86 -3.89 5.57
C GLY A 167 -12.92 -4.63 4.23
N GLN A 168 -14.01 -4.35 3.52
CA GLN A 168 -14.36 -4.98 2.26
C GLN A 168 -14.53 -3.92 1.17
N VAL A 169 -14.08 -4.25 -0.04
CA VAL A 169 -14.16 -3.38 -1.21
C VAL A 169 -15.36 -3.81 -2.04
N TYR A 170 -16.26 -2.85 -2.27
CA TYR A 170 -17.40 -2.98 -3.19
C TYR A 170 -17.27 -1.94 -4.29
N ALA A 171 -17.70 -2.29 -5.51
CA ALA A 171 -17.81 -1.36 -6.63
C ALA A 171 -19.29 -1.01 -6.87
N PRO A 172 -19.65 0.29 -6.89
CA PRO A 172 -21.00 0.72 -7.21
C PRO A 172 -21.24 0.61 -8.73
N VAL A 173 -22.15 -0.26 -9.14
CA VAL A 173 -22.61 -0.34 -10.53
C VAL A 173 -23.94 0.40 -10.62
N ILE A 174 -23.89 1.63 -11.13
CA ILE A 174 -25.05 2.52 -11.22
C ILE A 174 -25.18 2.98 -12.66
N GLY A 175 -26.40 2.89 -13.21
CA GLY A 175 -26.66 3.25 -14.59
C GLY A 175 -28.07 2.90 -15.02
N GLN A 176 -28.22 2.67 -16.32
CA GLN A 176 -29.47 2.18 -16.91
C GLN A 176 -29.20 1.26 -18.09
N VAL A 177 -30.02 0.24 -18.24
CA VAL A 177 -30.06 -0.59 -19.45
C VAL A 177 -31.08 0.02 -20.41
N ASN A 178 -30.64 0.38 -21.61
CA ASN A 178 -31.50 0.82 -22.71
C ASN A 178 -31.93 -0.42 -23.51
N LEU A 179 -33.23 -0.65 -23.54
CA LEU A 179 -33.84 -1.83 -24.15
C LEU A 179 -34.10 -1.60 -25.66
N PRO A 180 -33.91 -2.61 -26.51
CA PRO A 180 -34.36 -2.55 -27.90
C PRO A 180 -35.89 -2.44 -27.99
N PRO A 181 -36.45 -2.00 -29.13
CA PRO A 181 -37.90 -1.89 -29.31
C PRO A 181 -38.66 -3.19 -29.06
N THR A 182 -38.04 -4.33 -29.38
CA THR A 182 -38.58 -5.68 -29.19
C THR A 182 -38.85 -6.00 -27.72
N SER A 183 -37.90 -5.71 -26.82
CA SER A 183 -38.09 -5.94 -25.38
C SER A 183 -38.83 -4.79 -24.70
N THR A 184 -38.78 -3.57 -25.24
CA THR A 184 -39.59 -2.42 -24.75
C THR A 184 -41.08 -2.73 -24.78
N ALA A 185 -41.57 -3.37 -25.85
CA ALA A 185 -42.98 -3.74 -25.97
C ALA A 185 -43.42 -4.81 -24.94
N LEU A 186 -42.50 -5.69 -24.53
CA LEU A 186 -42.76 -6.74 -23.55
C LEU A 186 -42.63 -6.23 -22.11
N ILE A 187 -41.60 -5.43 -21.83
CA ILE A 187 -41.25 -4.96 -20.48
C ILE A 187 -42.04 -3.70 -20.11
N GLY A 188 -42.56 -2.95 -21.10
CA GLY A 188 -43.38 -1.77 -20.87
C GLY A 188 -42.59 -0.51 -20.51
N THR A 189 -41.26 -0.58 -20.58
CA THR A 189 -40.34 0.56 -20.43
C THR A 189 -39.20 0.44 -21.44
N ASN A 190 -38.64 1.57 -21.88
CA ASN A 190 -37.49 1.63 -22.77
C ASN A 190 -36.14 1.61 -22.02
N SER A 191 -36.17 1.80 -20.70
CA SER A 191 -34.99 1.73 -19.85
C SER A 191 -35.26 1.00 -18.53
N ILE A 192 -34.23 0.31 -18.03
CA ILE A 192 -34.23 -0.35 -16.72
C ILE A 192 -33.12 0.30 -15.89
N PRO A 193 -33.44 1.03 -14.81
CA PRO A 193 -32.41 1.57 -13.93
C PRO A 193 -31.72 0.43 -13.16
N ILE A 194 -30.40 0.53 -13.02
CA ILE A 194 -29.58 -0.47 -12.30
C ILE A 194 -28.79 0.22 -11.19
N SER A 195 -28.76 -0.42 -10.03
CA SER A 195 -28.05 0.04 -8.84
C SER A 195 -27.67 -1.16 -7.99
N GLN A 196 -26.38 -1.54 -8.04
CA GLN A 196 -25.87 -2.70 -7.33
C GLN A 196 -24.51 -2.40 -6.70
N GLN A 197 -24.26 -2.95 -5.51
CA GLN A 197 -22.93 -3.01 -4.91
C GLN A 197 -22.30 -4.35 -5.27
N LEU A 198 -21.31 -4.33 -6.15
CA LEU A 198 -20.60 -5.53 -6.58
C LEU A 198 -19.44 -5.80 -5.61
N TYR A 199 -19.45 -6.95 -4.94
CA TYR A 199 -18.34 -7.39 -4.10
C TYR A 199 -17.07 -7.56 -4.96
N ILE A 200 -15.98 -6.91 -4.54
CA ILE A 200 -14.66 -7.02 -5.18
C ILE A 200 -13.76 -7.93 -4.37
N THR A 201 -13.47 -7.58 -3.12
CA THR A 201 -12.59 -8.36 -2.26
C THR A 201 -12.80 -8.01 -0.78
N ASP A 202 -12.51 -8.97 0.08
CA ASP A 202 -12.40 -8.77 1.52
C ASP A 202 -10.92 -8.68 1.90
N LEU A 203 -10.49 -7.54 2.43
CA LEU A 203 -9.10 -7.32 2.80
C LEU A 203 -8.73 -8.04 4.11
N THR A 204 -9.74 -8.50 4.86
CA THR A 204 -9.61 -9.25 6.11
C THR A 204 -9.58 -10.77 5.91
N GLN A 205 -9.76 -11.26 4.66
CA GLN A 205 -9.81 -12.69 4.33
C GLN A 205 -8.55 -13.49 4.71
N SER A 206 -7.45 -12.78 4.98
CA SER A 206 -6.18 -13.33 5.43
C SER A 206 -5.66 -12.53 6.62
N LYS A 207 -4.83 -13.18 7.45
CA LYS A 207 -4.13 -12.52 8.56
C LYS A 207 -3.37 -11.26 8.13
N TYR A 208 -2.81 -11.28 6.91
CA TYR A 208 -2.10 -10.15 6.32
C TYR A 208 -2.52 -10.00 4.86
N ALA A 209 -2.81 -8.76 4.46
CA ALA A 209 -3.14 -8.40 3.09
C ALA A 209 -1.86 -8.17 2.26
N ILE A 210 -0.79 -7.68 2.89
CA ILE A 210 0.48 -7.34 2.22
C ILE A 210 1.67 -7.84 3.04
N ASP A 211 2.71 -8.32 2.33
CA ASP A 211 4.06 -8.60 2.84
C ASP A 211 5.08 -7.85 1.98
N THR A 212 5.97 -7.08 2.60
CA THR A 212 6.97 -6.27 1.90
C THR A 212 8.26 -6.14 2.71
N ARG A 213 9.35 -5.71 2.08
CA ARG A 213 10.58 -5.32 2.79
C ARG A 213 10.69 -3.80 2.80
N VAL A 214 11.01 -3.23 3.95
CA VAL A 214 11.09 -1.77 4.11
C VAL A 214 12.49 -1.35 4.49
N TRP A 215 13.01 -0.35 3.77
CA TRP A 215 14.24 0.36 4.07
C TRP A 215 13.89 1.72 4.67
N MET A 216 14.43 2.01 5.86
CA MET A 216 14.15 3.24 6.61
C MET A 216 15.43 3.90 7.17
N PRO A 217 16.40 4.31 6.33
CA PRO A 217 17.54 5.07 6.80
C PRO A 217 17.12 6.48 7.27
N ALA A 218 17.75 6.98 8.33
CA ALA A 218 17.57 8.35 8.81
C ALA A 218 18.91 9.05 9.00
N ILE A 219 18.92 10.36 8.76
CA ILE A 219 20.03 11.24 9.13
C ILE A 219 19.51 12.30 10.09
N GLU A 220 20.21 12.52 11.20
CA GLU A 220 19.82 13.47 12.24
C GLU A 220 21.00 14.31 12.73
N ALA A 221 20.74 15.57 13.05
CA ALA A 221 21.63 16.41 13.83
C ALA A 221 21.25 16.27 15.31
N HIS A 222 22.22 15.96 16.16
CA HIS A 222 22.02 15.70 17.58
C HIS A 222 22.68 16.76 18.44
N TYR A 223 21.99 17.17 19.50
CA TYR A 223 22.57 17.90 20.61
C TYR A 223 22.65 16.99 21.84
N GLN A 224 23.88 16.68 22.25
CA GLN A 224 24.25 15.79 23.33
C GLN A 224 24.66 16.61 24.56
N PHE A 225 23.98 16.41 25.68
CA PHE A 225 24.32 17.05 26.95
C PHE A 225 25.46 16.32 27.65
N GLY A 226 26.30 17.09 28.35
CA GLY A 226 27.46 16.59 29.09
C GLY A 226 28.69 16.32 28.22
N VAL A 227 29.82 16.11 28.88
CA VAL A 227 31.14 15.95 28.25
C VAL A 227 31.57 14.48 28.30
N SER A 228 32.11 14.00 27.18
CA SER A 228 32.62 12.62 27.06
C SER A 228 33.73 12.37 28.08
N GLY A 229 33.69 11.23 28.78
CA GLY A 229 34.70 10.87 29.78
C GLY A 229 34.57 11.55 31.15
N ILE A 230 33.71 12.57 31.27
CA ILE A 230 33.38 13.22 32.55
C ILE A 230 32.00 12.75 33.02
N ASN A 231 30.98 12.90 32.18
CA ASN A 231 29.61 12.53 32.50
C ASN A 231 29.33 11.10 32.00
N LYS A 232 28.95 10.20 32.92
CA LYS A 232 28.52 8.84 32.55
C LYS A 232 27.17 8.84 31.84
N PHE A 233 26.18 9.55 32.39
CA PHE A 233 24.86 9.68 31.77
C PHE A 233 24.81 10.94 30.92
N ARG A 234 24.55 10.77 29.62
CA ARG A 234 24.57 11.84 28.63
C ARG A 234 23.27 11.77 27.83
N PRO A 235 22.24 12.56 28.18
CA PRO A 235 21.02 12.66 27.39
C PRO A 235 21.26 13.44 26.09
N TYR A 236 20.48 13.19 25.06
CA TYR A 236 20.52 13.92 23.79
C TYR A 236 19.13 14.12 23.20
N VAL A 237 19.05 15.12 22.33
CA VAL A 237 17.90 15.37 21.44
C VAL A 237 18.39 15.41 20.00
N GLY A 238 17.56 14.95 19.06
CA GLY A 238 17.89 14.85 17.65
C GLY A 238 16.74 15.33 16.77
N VAL A 239 17.09 15.93 15.63
CA VAL A 239 16.15 16.29 14.58
C VAL A 239 16.77 15.96 13.23
N GLY A 240 15.95 15.45 12.31
CA GLY A 240 16.45 15.10 10.99
C GLY A 240 15.39 14.63 10.03
N ILE A 241 15.83 13.82 9.07
CA ILE A 241 15.02 13.32 7.97
C ILE A 241 15.14 11.79 7.92
N LEU A 242 13.98 11.15 7.86
CA LEU A 242 13.79 9.72 7.60
C LEU A 242 13.41 9.54 6.13
N TYR A 243 13.99 8.55 5.46
CA TYR A 243 13.60 8.16 4.11
C TYR A 243 13.08 6.73 4.13
N ALA A 244 11.88 6.50 3.60
CA ALA A 244 11.25 5.19 3.51
C ALA A 244 11.12 4.71 2.07
N TYR A 245 11.55 3.48 1.83
CA TYR A 245 11.45 2.78 0.56
C TYR A 245 10.93 1.35 0.75
N LEU A 246 9.95 0.94 -0.06
CA LEU A 246 9.35 -0.39 -0.04
C LEU A 246 9.87 -1.21 -1.22
N GLU A 247 10.25 -2.46 -0.95
CA GLU A 247 10.78 -3.39 -1.92
C GLU A 247 9.99 -4.72 -1.88
N ASN A 248 9.74 -5.29 -3.06
CA ASN A 248 9.10 -6.61 -3.22
C ASN A 248 7.72 -6.70 -2.54
N VAL A 249 6.85 -5.71 -2.79
CA VAL A 249 5.48 -5.71 -2.27
C VAL A 249 4.70 -6.90 -2.83
N LYS A 250 4.24 -7.79 -1.95
CA LYS A 250 3.42 -8.96 -2.28
C LYS A 250 2.03 -8.80 -1.68
N ILE A 251 1.01 -9.05 -2.48
CA ILE A 251 -0.38 -9.09 -2.05
C ILE A 251 -0.72 -10.53 -1.66
N ASN A 252 -1.66 -10.70 -0.74
CA ASN A 252 -2.22 -12.01 -0.44
C ASN A 252 -2.88 -12.64 -1.68
N SER A 253 -2.68 -13.94 -1.89
CA SER A 253 -3.18 -14.64 -3.07
C SER A 253 -4.70 -14.61 -3.23
N GLY A 254 -5.47 -14.58 -2.13
CA GLY A 254 -6.93 -14.45 -2.18
C GLY A 254 -7.36 -13.09 -2.74
N ILE A 255 -6.79 -12.02 -2.20
CA ILE A 255 -6.99 -10.65 -2.69
C ILE A 255 -6.52 -10.51 -4.14
N GLU A 256 -5.38 -11.11 -4.49
CA GLU A 256 -4.88 -11.10 -5.86
C GLU A 256 -5.85 -11.79 -6.84
N ASN A 257 -6.37 -12.97 -6.49
CA ASN A 257 -7.35 -13.66 -7.32
C ASN A 257 -8.65 -12.86 -7.49
N ASP A 258 -9.15 -12.27 -6.41
CA ASP A 258 -10.34 -11.42 -6.41
C ASP A 258 -10.18 -10.20 -7.35
N LEU A 259 -9.02 -9.54 -7.29
CA LEU A 259 -8.71 -8.40 -8.18
C LEU A 259 -8.54 -8.82 -9.65
N ILE A 260 -8.00 -10.01 -9.91
CA ILE A 260 -7.94 -10.58 -11.27
C ILE A 260 -9.36 -10.84 -11.80
N LEU A 261 -10.23 -11.42 -11.00
CA LEU A 261 -11.65 -11.63 -11.36
C LEU A 261 -12.35 -10.29 -11.64
N ALA A 262 -12.11 -9.28 -10.81
CA ALA A 262 -12.62 -7.92 -11.05
C ALA A 262 -12.09 -7.34 -12.38
N GLY A 263 -10.83 -7.59 -12.73
CA GLY A 263 -10.25 -7.24 -14.03
C GLY A 263 -11.02 -7.87 -15.19
N HIS A 264 -11.33 -9.17 -15.12
CA HIS A 264 -12.15 -9.83 -16.15
C HIS A 264 -13.54 -9.20 -16.29
N ARG A 265 -14.18 -8.83 -15.18
CA ARG A 265 -15.48 -8.14 -15.19
C ARG A 265 -15.42 -6.79 -15.92
N VAL A 266 -14.39 -5.98 -15.65
CA VAL A 266 -14.20 -4.71 -16.38
C VAL A 266 -13.94 -4.97 -17.86
N GLN A 267 -13.10 -5.95 -18.21
CA GLN A 267 -12.85 -6.28 -19.61
C GLN A 267 -14.14 -6.72 -20.35
N ASN A 268 -14.99 -7.54 -19.72
CA ASN A 268 -16.26 -7.96 -20.31
C ASN A 268 -17.16 -6.76 -20.63
N ILE A 269 -17.21 -5.76 -19.75
CA ILE A 269 -17.95 -4.52 -20.02
C ILE A 269 -17.34 -3.81 -21.24
N LEU A 270 -16.02 -3.60 -21.25
CA LEU A 270 -15.32 -2.89 -22.32
C LEU A 270 -15.43 -3.57 -23.70
N THR A 271 -15.63 -4.88 -23.73
CA THR A 271 -15.75 -5.69 -24.96
C THR A 271 -17.21 -5.93 -25.38
N GLY A 272 -18.19 -5.37 -24.67
CA GLY A 272 -19.61 -5.46 -25.04
C GLY A 272 -20.30 -6.74 -24.58
N ASN A 273 -19.78 -7.40 -23.54
CA ASN A 273 -20.35 -8.56 -22.87
C ASN A 273 -20.66 -8.22 -21.40
N ALA A 274 -21.32 -7.09 -21.13
CA ALA A 274 -21.55 -6.64 -19.75
C ALA A 274 -22.40 -7.63 -18.90
N GLY A 275 -23.20 -8.49 -19.53
CA GLY A 275 -23.91 -9.59 -18.87
C GLY A 275 -22.96 -10.63 -18.24
N ASP A 276 -21.89 -10.97 -18.95
CA ASP A 276 -20.83 -11.87 -18.45
C ASP A 276 -20.07 -11.26 -17.26
N SER A 277 -19.95 -9.93 -17.23
CA SER A 277 -19.38 -9.19 -16.09
C SER A 277 -20.19 -9.38 -14.82
N LEU A 278 -21.52 -9.31 -14.91
CA LEU A 278 -22.41 -9.59 -13.77
C LEU A 278 -22.35 -11.07 -13.35
N ALA A 279 -22.28 -11.98 -14.33
CA ALA A 279 -22.13 -13.41 -14.09
C ALA A 279 -20.77 -13.82 -13.51
N GLY A 280 -19.76 -12.95 -13.58
CA GLY A 280 -18.40 -13.26 -13.13
C GLY A 280 -17.67 -14.24 -14.04
N ILE A 281 -18.07 -14.31 -15.31
CA ILE A 281 -17.43 -15.15 -16.33
C ILE A 281 -16.10 -14.52 -16.73
N SER A 282 -15.05 -15.34 -16.90
CA SER A 282 -13.74 -14.85 -17.34
C SER A 282 -13.77 -14.35 -18.78
N SER A 283 -13.10 -13.23 -19.01
CA SER A 283 -12.91 -12.63 -20.34
C SER A 283 -11.67 -13.19 -21.06
N ASP A 284 -11.43 -12.70 -22.28
CA ASP A 284 -10.21 -12.94 -23.06
C ASP A 284 -8.97 -12.17 -22.55
N ALA A 285 -9.15 -11.25 -21.60
CA ALA A 285 -8.04 -10.52 -21.00
C ALA A 285 -7.13 -11.45 -20.20
N LYS A 286 -5.90 -10.98 -20.00
CA LYS A 286 -4.97 -11.55 -19.04
C LYS A 286 -4.65 -10.52 -17.95
N PRO A 287 -5.52 -10.35 -16.94
CA PRO A 287 -5.30 -9.38 -15.88
C PRO A 287 -4.08 -9.75 -15.05
N ILE A 288 -3.21 -8.77 -14.81
CA ILE A 288 -2.05 -8.88 -13.93
C ILE A 288 -2.04 -7.72 -12.94
N ILE A 289 -1.59 -7.99 -11.72
CA ILE A 289 -1.53 -6.96 -10.69
C ILE A 289 -0.15 -6.33 -10.66
N LYS A 290 -0.12 -4.99 -10.65
CA LYS A 290 1.09 -4.21 -10.46
C LYS A 290 0.92 -3.31 -9.26
N VAL A 291 1.82 -3.44 -8.29
CA VAL A 291 1.87 -2.56 -7.12
C VAL A 291 2.98 -1.53 -7.31
N SER A 292 2.65 -0.28 -7.06
CA SER A 292 3.59 0.85 -7.08
C SER A 292 3.46 1.62 -5.78
N THR A 293 4.59 1.98 -5.17
CA THR A 293 4.64 2.78 -3.94
C THR A 293 5.50 4.00 -4.17
N ARG A 294 5.09 5.15 -3.63
CA ARG A 294 5.93 6.36 -3.64
C ARG A 294 6.80 6.40 -2.39
N ASN A 295 8.08 6.65 -2.59
CA ASN A 295 9.05 6.76 -1.50
C ASN A 295 8.73 8.02 -0.69
N ALA A 296 8.90 7.94 0.62
CA ALA A 296 8.51 9.02 1.52
C ALA A 296 9.73 9.62 2.22
N PHE A 297 9.81 10.95 2.24
CA PHE A 297 10.69 11.68 3.14
C PHE A 297 9.84 12.25 4.27
N ALA A 298 10.29 12.07 5.51
CA ALA A 298 9.56 12.49 6.69
C ALA A 298 10.50 13.13 7.71
N PRO A 299 10.06 14.18 8.43
CA PRO A 299 10.81 14.69 9.57
C PRO A 299 10.85 13.62 10.67
N ILE A 300 11.97 13.51 11.37
CA ILE A 300 12.12 12.63 12.54
C ILE A 300 12.70 13.42 13.71
N PHE A 301 12.15 13.17 14.89
CA PHE A 301 12.60 13.75 16.15
C PHE A 301 13.00 12.62 17.08
N SER A 302 14.11 12.78 17.78
CA SER A 302 14.66 11.78 18.69
C SER A 302 14.96 12.36 20.04
N VAL A 303 14.76 11.55 21.07
CA VAL A 303 15.27 11.78 22.41
C VAL A 303 15.94 10.50 22.89
N GLY A 304 17.06 10.62 23.56
CA GLY A 304 17.78 9.43 24.01
C GLY A 304 18.85 9.76 25.03
N PHE A 305 19.63 8.75 25.38
CA PHE A 305 20.81 8.94 26.20
C PHE A 305 21.87 7.89 25.91
N ASN A 306 23.11 8.28 26.17
CA ASN A 306 24.26 7.41 26.25
C ASN A 306 24.64 7.23 27.73
N TYR A 307 24.99 6.00 28.11
CA TYR A 307 25.58 5.67 29.39
C TYR A 307 27.01 5.16 29.15
N ASP A 308 27.99 6.03 29.38
CA ASP A 308 29.41 5.74 29.17
C ASP A 308 29.92 4.84 30.33
N PHE A 309 30.32 3.61 30.00
CA PHE A 309 30.95 2.68 30.94
C PHE A 309 32.41 3.09 31.20
N ASN A 310 33.09 3.51 30.14
CA ASN A 310 34.43 4.08 30.12
C ASN A 310 34.54 5.06 28.94
N SER A 311 35.74 5.54 28.63
CA SER A 311 35.93 6.54 27.57
C SER A 311 35.62 6.05 26.16
N ASN A 312 35.50 4.74 25.93
CA ASN A 312 35.22 4.13 24.63
C ASN A 312 33.84 3.49 24.55
N TRP A 313 33.47 2.69 25.55
CA TRP A 313 32.27 1.86 25.53
C TRP A 313 31.11 2.56 26.21
N PHE A 314 29.94 2.52 25.56
CA PHE A 314 28.71 3.08 26.10
C PHE A 314 27.50 2.21 25.75
N ALA A 315 26.47 2.26 26.60
CA ALA A 315 25.13 1.84 26.23
C ALA A 315 24.35 3.03 25.67
N VAL A 316 23.41 2.77 24.77
CA VAL A 316 22.56 3.79 24.16
C VAL A 316 21.12 3.33 24.18
N ALA A 317 20.22 4.26 24.51
CA ALA A 317 18.79 4.08 24.39
C ALA A 317 18.16 5.32 23.76
N SER A 318 17.22 5.11 22.84
CA SER A 318 16.54 6.23 22.16
C SER A 318 15.08 5.92 21.87
N LEU A 319 14.29 6.98 21.80
CA LEU A 319 12.93 7.00 21.30
C LEU A 319 12.85 8.06 20.20
N SER A 320 12.30 7.69 19.04
CA SER A 320 12.16 8.56 17.88
C SER A 320 10.74 8.51 17.36
N TYR A 321 10.22 9.66 16.93
CA TYR A 321 8.91 9.77 16.28
C TYR A 321 9.07 10.46 14.94
N SER A 322 8.36 9.95 13.92
CA SER A 322 8.31 10.55 12.60
C SER A 322 6.86 10.60 12.13
N LYS A 323 6.45 11.73 11.55
CA LYS A 323 5.16 11.85 10.87
C LYS A 323 5.35 11.45 9.41
N MET A 324 4.86 10.28 9.02
CA MET A 324 5.21 9.65 7.77
C MET A 324 4.03 8.93 7.12
N ASP A 325 3.84 9.28 5.85
CA ASP A 325 2.78 8.80 4.98
C ASP A 325 3.39 8.16 3.74
N ILE A 326 2.85 7.01 3.31
CA ILE A 326 3.30 6.32 2.09
C ILE A 326 2.10 6.14 1.17
N ASP A 327 2.20 6.66 -0.05
CA ASP A 327 1.18 6.40 -1.07
C ASP A 327 1.44 5.04 -1.73
N ALA A 328 0.44 4.17 -1.65
CA ALA A 328 0.40 2.91 -2.37
C ALA A 328 -0.66 2.95 -3.48
N LYS A 329 -0.30 2.39 -4.62
CA LYS A 329 -1.16 2.25 -5.79
C LYS A 329 -1.12 0.82 -6.28
N ILE A 330 -2.29 0.23 -6.46
CA ILE A 330 -2.47 -1.09 -7.06
C ILE A 330 -3.18 -0.88 -8.39
N ASP A 331 -2.60 -1.39 -9.47
CA ASP A 331 -3.18 -1.38 -10.81
C ASP A 331 -3.44 -2.82 -11.26
N VAL A 332 -4.63 -3.07 -11.81
CA VAL A 332 -4.96 -4.31 -12.52
C VAL A 332 -4.89 -4.01 -14.01
N ASN A 333 -3.84 -4.50 -14.66
CA ASN A 333 -3.58 -4.23 -16.07
C ASN A 333 -3.89 -5.47 -16.91
N ASN A 334 -4.46 -5.28 -18.09
CA ASN A 334 -4.56 -6.34 -19.09
C ASN A 334 -3.22 -6.51 -19.79
N GLN A 335 -2.57 -7.67 -19.63
CA GLN A 335 -1.26 -7.95 -20.22
C GLN A 335 -1.30 -7.98 -21.76
N ASN A 336 -2.45 -8.26 -22.37
CA ASN A 336 -2.57 -8.38 -23.83
C ASN A 336 -2.32 -7.03 -24.53
N ASN A 337 -2.73 -5.92 -23.92
CA ASN A 337 -2.71 -4.58 -24.53
C ASN A 337 -2.15 -3.48 -23.61
N ASN A 338 -1.68 -3.82 -22.40
CA ASN A 338 -1.23 -2.89 -21.34
C ASN A 338 -2.29 -1.88 -20.88
N GLN A 339 -3.58 -2.13 -21.12
CA GLN A 339 -4.66 -1.28 -20.65
C GLN A 339 -4.82 -1.43 -19.13
N ASN A 340 -4.85 -0.32 -18.41
CA ASN A 340 -5.19 -0.32 -16.98
C ASN A 340 -6.70 -0.45 -16.83
N LEU A 341 -7.18 -1.54 -16.20
CA LEU A 341 -8.59 -1.85 -16.02
C LEU A 341 -9.14 -1.27 -14.71
N ILE A 342 -8.36 -1.38 -13.63
CA ILE A 342 -8.74 -0.96 -12.28
C ILE A 342 -7.52 -0.35 -11.60
N SER A 343 -7.71 0.76 -10.90
CA SER A 343 -6.68 1.36 -10.06
C SER A 343 -7.20 1.67 -8.67
N GLY A 344 -6.56 1.12 -7.64
CA GLY A 344 -6.80 1.44 -6.23
C GLY A 344 -5.63 2.25 -5.67
N LYS A 345 -5.93 3.37 -5.00
CA LYS A 345 -4.96 4.23 -4.33
C LYS A 345 -5.30 4.32 -2.85
N VAL A 346 -4.30 4.13 -2.00
CA VAL A 346 -4.43 4.23 -0.55
C VAL A 346 -3.23 4.94 0.04
N LYS A 347 -3.49 5.79 1.04
CA LYS A 347 -2.48 6.45 1.85
C LYS A 347 -2.26 5.59 3.09
N ILE A 348 -1.03 5.11 3.28
CA ILE A 348 -0.67 4.30 4.44
C ILE A 348 -0.03 5.24 5.46
N ASP A 349 -0.75 5.50 6.54
CA ASP A 349 -0.25 6.32 7.65
C ASP A 349 0.61 5.40 8.52
N VAL A 350 1.92 5.63 8.52
CA VAL A 350 2.86 4.78 9.27
C VAL A 350 3.13 5.40 10.63
N ASP A 351 3.41 6.70 10.66
CA ASP A 351 3.71 7.49 11.86
C ASP A 351 4.53 6.73 12.92
N PRO A 352 5.73 6.22 12.58
CA PRO A 352 6.41 5.24 13.40
C PRO A 352 6.96 5.85 14.69
N LEU A 353 6.63 5.21 15.82
CA LEU A 353 7.34 5.38 17.08
C LEU A 353 8.42 4.29 17.19
N ILE A 354 9.67 4.71 17.12
CA ILE A 354 10.84 3.84 17.04
C ILE A 354 11.59 3.88 18.38
N SER A 355 11.78 2.73 19.01
CA SER A 355 12.70 2.58 20.14
C SER A 355 13.96 1.83 19.71
N TYR A 356 15.08 2.24 20.27
CA TYR A 356 16.38 1.60 20.05
C TYR A 356 17.10 1.40 21.37
N MET A 357 17.76 0.25 21.52
CA MET A 357 18.63 -0.05 22.65
C MET A 357 19.85 -0.83 22.17
N GLY A 358 21.05 -0.37 22.49
CA GLY A 358 22.27 -0.97 21.97
C GLY A 358 23.53 -0.66 22.78
N ILE A 359 24.63 -1.20 22.29
CA ILE A 359 25.99 -0.95 22.80
C ILE A 359 26.80 -0.30 21.69
N GLY A 360 27.58 0.71 22.04
CA GLY A 360 28.44 1.42 21.11
C GLY A 360 29.87 1.56 21.58
N TYR A 361 30.72 1.86 20.61
CA TYR A 361 32.14 2.12 20.79
C TYR A 361 32.49 3.47 20.14
N ARG A 362 33.25 4.29 20.87
CA ARG A 362 33.74 5.61 20.47
C ARG A 362 35.23 5.54 20.18
N PHE A 363 35.67 6.11 19.06
CA PHE A 363 37.07 6.08 18.58
C PHE A 363 37.57 7.46 18.14
#